data_AF-A0A0C1IIR0-F1
#
_entry.id   AF-A0A0C1IIR0-F1
#
_cell.length_a   1.000
_cell.length_b   1.000
_cell.length_c   1.000
_cell.angle_alpha   90.00
_cell.angle_beta   90.00
_cell.angle_gamma   90.00
#
_symmetry.space_group_name_H-M   'P 1'
#
loop_
_entity.id
_entity.type
_entity.pdbx_description
1 polymer ?
#
loop_
_entity_poly.entity_id
_entity_poly.type
_entity_poly.pdbx_seq_one_letter_code
_entity_poly.pdbx_strand_id
1 'polypeptide(L)'
;MNDFAIKNACHKIEPAEWAEVVSSYERRPVAAPAAPFRDIEFNIEFPFPVSADDTLLLGAYSVGRTIDQWFHDGPPPRDGRIAARLAVPDPDAAEEYWLWVELIRPGKSMTCGWSMEERFDLPAPPHATQWRLELLPDRIPTGDGGSRRTRISPL
;
A
#
# COMPACT_ATOMS: atom_id res chain seq x y z
N MET A 1 -11.17 -6.60 22.76
CA MET A 1 -10.24 -5.86 21.89
C MET A 1 -10.71 -6.13 20.47
N ASN A 2 -10.99 -5.09 19.67
CA ASN A 2 -11.41 -5.29 18.28
C ASN A 2 -10.26 -5.93 17.49
N ASP A 3 -10.51 -7.07 16.86
CA ASP A 3 -9.55 -7.85 16.04
C ASP A 3 -8.91 -7.03 14.91
N PHE A 4 -9.53 -5.92 14.50
CA PHE A 4 -8.96 -5.00 13.52
C PHE A 4 -7.69 -4.27 14.00
N ALA A 5 -7.49 -4.08 15.32
CA ALA A 5 -6.33 -3.37 15.84
C ALA A 5 -5.02 -4.18 15.80
N ILE A 6 -5.12 -5.51 15.68
CA ILE A 6 -4.00 -6.46 15.68
C ILE A 6 -3.47 -6.73 14.26
N LYS A 7 -4.13 -6.23 13.20
CA LYS A 7 -3.69 -6.44 11.81
C LYS A 7 -2.78 -5.33 11.25
N ASN A 8 -2.51 -4.29 12.04
CA ASN A 8 -2.03 -3.00 11.51
C ASN A 8 -0.58 -2.66 11.90
N ALA A 9 0.24 -3.62 12.35
CA ALA A 9 1.67 -3.44 12.57
C ALA A 9 2.48 -4.59 11.95
N CYS A 10 3.80 -4.54 12.08
CA CYS A 10 4.61 -5.74 11.87
C CYS A 10 4.40 -6.70 13.04
N HIS A 11 3.89 -7.90 12.75
CA HIS A 11 3.58 -8.94 13.72
C HIS A 11 4.39 -10.19 13.39
N LYS A 12 5.13 -10.69 14.40
CA LYS A 12 5.64 -12.06 14.32
C LYS A 12 4.48 -13.02 14.53
N ILE A 13 4.44 -14.06 13.73
CA ILE A 13 3.43 -15.09 13.72
C ILE A 13 4.11 -16.38 14.16
N GLU A 14 3.46 -17.11 15.07
CA GLU A 14 3.98 -18.38 15.53
C GLU A 14 4.04 -19.40 14.38
N PRO A 15 5.06 -20.28 14.32
CA PRO A 15 5.21 -21.22 13.20
C PRO A 15 3.97 -22.09 12.93
N ALA A 16 3.20 -22.41 13.97
CA ALA A 16 1.99 -23.22 13.86
C ALA A 16 0.83 -22.48 13.15
N GLU A 17 0.80 -21.15 13.23
CA GLU A 17 -0.27 -20.31 12.66
C GLU A 17 0.14 -19.75 11.29
N TRP A 18 1.42 -19.83 10.93
CA TRP A 18 1.98 -19.22 9.74
C TRP A 18 1.24 -19.58 8.46
N ALA A 19 0.96 -20.87 8.24
CA ALA A 19 0.30 -21.33 7.03
C ALA A 19 -1.13 -20.77 6.90
N GLU A 20 -1.88 -20.72 8.01
CA GLU A 20 -3.23 -20.15 8.05
C GLU A 20 -3.19 -18.65 7.75
N VAL A 21 -2.34 -17.91 8.45
CA VAL A 21 -2.24 -16.45 8.28
C VAL A 21 -1.82 -16.10 6.86
N VAL A 22 -0.80 -16.74 6.30
CA VAL A 22 -0.37 -16.49 4.91
C VAL A 22 -1.46 -16.83 3.89
N SER A 23 -2.22 -17.91 4.11
CA SER A 23 -3.32 -18.28 3.23
C SER A 23 -4.51 -17.31 3.28
N SER A 24 -4.62 -16.51 4.34
CA SER A 24 -5.68 -15.51 4.51
C SER A 24 -5.46 -14.23 3.69
N TYR A 25 -4.24 -14.01 3.19
CA TYR A 25 -3.94 -12.86 2.33
C TYR A 25 -4.57 -13.08 0.96
N GLU A 26 -5.42 -12.15 0.56
CA GLU A 26 -6.00 -12.17 -0.76
C GLU A 26 -4.95 -11.81 -1.81
N ARG A 27 -4.69 -12.75 -2.73
CA ARG A 27 -3.78 -12.58 -3.87
C ARG A 27 -4.62 -12.46 -5.13
N ARG A 28 -4.45 -11.38 -5.88
CA ARG A 28 -5.17 -11.15 -7.14
C ARG A 28 -4.17 -10.77 -8.23
N PRO A 29 -4.40 -11.16 -9.50
CA PRO A 29 -3.60 -10.65 -10.60
C PRO A 29 -3.62 -9.12 -10.63
N VAL A 30 -2.45 -8.51 -10.75
CA VAL A 30 -2.33 -7.07 -11.04
C VAL A 30 -2.89 -6.85 -12.45
N ALA A 31 -4.01 -6.15 -12.55
CA ALA A 31 -4.68 -5.83 -13.80
C ALA A 31 -4.71 -4.31 -14.00
N ALA A 32 -4.27 -3.86 -15.18
CA ALA A 32 -4.40 -2.46 -15.53
C ALA A 32 -5.89 -2.09 -15.67
N PRO A 33 -6.33 -0.96 -15.10
CA PRO A 33 -7.71 -0.49 -15.29
C PRO A 33 -7.99 -0.11 -16.74
N ALA A 34 -9.26 -0.19 -17.13
CA ALA A 34 -9.72 0.43 -18.38
C ALA A 34 -9.56 1.96 -18.31
N ALA A 35 -9.40 2.59 -19.48
CA ALA A 35 -9.40 4.05 -19.55
C ALA A 35 -10.75 4.63 -19.08
N PRO A 36 -10.76 5.81 -18.42
CA PRO A 36 -9.60 6.67 -18.19
C PRO A 36 -8.73 6.23 -17.00
N PHE A 37 -7.42 6.40 -17.13
CA PHE A 37 -6.45 6.11 -16.06
C PHE A 37 -5.31 7.13 -16.09
N ARG A 38 -4.58 7.24 -14.97
CA ARG A 38 -3.30 7.97 -14.89
C ARG A 38 -2.18 7.03 -14.49
N ASP A 39 -1.05 7.14 -15.20
CA ASP A 39 0.21 6.48 -14.83
C ASP A 39 0.88 7.27 -13.70
N ILE A 40 1.32 6.55 -12.66
CA ILE A 40 2.08 7.09 -11.54
C ILE A 40 3.21 6.15 -11.15
N GLU A 41 4.22 6.66 -10.46
CA GLU A 41 5.31 5.89 -9.88
C GLU A 41 5.35 6.11 -8.36
N PHE A 42 5.35 5.03 -7.59
CA PHE A 42 5.62 5.05 -6.16
C PHE A 42 7.06 4.60 -5.89
N ASN A 43 7.79 5.41 -5.14
CA ASN A 43 9.09 5.06 -4.59
C ASN A 43 8.93 4.74 -3.11
N ILE A 44 9.06 3.46 -2.79
CA ILE A 44 8.79 2.92 -1.45
C ILE A 44 10.07 2.91 -0.63
N GLU A 45 10.02 3.56 0.53
CA GLU A 45 11.09 3.57 1.51
C GLU A 45 10.70 2.66 2.69
N PHE A 46 11.39 1.53 2.81
CA PHE A 46 11.21 0.59 3.90
C PHE A 46 12.05 1.01 5.12
N PRO A 47 11.52 0.94 6.36
CA PRO A 47 12.25 1.28 7.58
C PRO A 47 13.21 0.17 8.01
N PHE A 48 13.29 -0.91 7.23
CA PHE A 48 14.13 -2.07 7.48
C PHE A 48 14.53 -2.74 6.15
N PRO A 49 15.58 -3.58 6.16
CA PRO A 49 15.95 -4.35 4.98
C PRO A 49 14.85 -5.31 4.55
N VAL A 50 14.55 -5.31 3.26
CA VAL A 50 13.65 -6.27 2.58
C VAL A 50 14.45 -7.24 1.73
N SER A 51 13.86 -8.40 1.47
CA SER A 51 14.48 -9.51 0.74
C SER A 51 13.59 -9.97 -0.41
N ALA A 52 14.16 -10.72 -1.36
CA ALA A 52 13.44 -11.25 -2.51
C ALA A 52 12.43 -12.35 -2.17
N ASP A 53 12.52 -12.95 -0.97
CA ASP A 53 11.52 -13.89 -0.44
C ASP A 53 10.36 -13.18 0.27
N ASP A 54 10.49 -11.88 0.59
CA ASP A 54 9.37 -11.08 1.07
C ASP A 54 8.36 -10.90 -0.09
N THR A 55 7.08 -10.74 0.25
CA THR A 55 6.02 -10.39 -0.71
C THR A 55 5.40 -9.08 -0.29
N LEU A 56 5.49 -8.07 -1.16
CA LEU A 56 4.78 -6.81 -1.05
C LEU A 56 3.45 -6.92 -1.80
N LEU A 57 2.37 -6.50 -1.15
CA LEU A 57 1.06 -6.27 -1.75
C LEU A 57 0.77 -4.77 -1.66
N LEU A 58 0.37 -4.17 -2.77
CA LEU A 58 0.11 -2.75 -2.84
C LEU A 58 -1.10 -2.46 -3.73
N GLY A 59 -2.01 -1.65 -3.20
CA GLY A 59 -3.20 -1.26 -3.90
C GLY A 59 -3.75 0.09 -3.46
N ALA A 60 -4.79 0.53 -4.18
CA ALA A 60 -5.52 1.76 -3.91
C ALA A 60 -7.02 1.54 -4.08
N TYR A 61 -7.81 2.25 -3.28
CA TYR A 61 -9.26 2.31 -3.45
C TYR A 61 -9.77 3.74 -3.28
N SER A 62 -10.96 4.03 -3.79
CA SER A 62 -11.58 5.37 -3.68
C SER A 62 -12.89 5.30 -2.88
N VAL A 63 -13.15 6.30 -2.03
CA VAL A 63 -14.38 6.33 -1.20
C VAL A 63 -15.61 6.47 -2.10
N GLY A 64 -16.61 5.61 -1.88
CA GLY A 64 -17.89 5.69 -2.60
C GLY A 64 -17.84 5.16 -4.04
N ARG A 65 -16.72 4.56 -4.48
CA ARG A 65 -16.62 3.79 -5.72
C ARG A 65 -16.22 2.35 -5.41
N THR A 66 -16.74 1.37 -6.15
CA THR A 66 -16.23 -0.02 -6.09
C THR A 66 -14.96 -0.15 -6.94
N ILE A 67 -13.86 0.46 -6.50
CA ILE A 67 -12.58 0.29 -7.19
C ILE A 67 -11.53 -0.08 -6.15
N ASP A 68 -11.04 -1.31 -6.28
CA ASP A 68 -10.04 -2.01 -5.47
C ASP A 68 -8.90 -2.40 -6.43
N GLN A 69 -7.93 -1.51 -6.58
CA GLN A 69 -6.86 -1.61 -7.58
C GLN A 69 -5.59 -2.16 -6.96
N TRP A 70 -5.24 -3.41 -7.29
CA TRP A 70 -3.89 -3.92 -7.08
C TRP A 70 -2.98 -3.44 -8.18
N PHE A 71 -1.87 -2.83 -7.80
CA PHE A 71 -0.81 -2.46 -8.72
C PHE A 71 0.53 -3.12 -8.39
N HIS A 72 0.67 -3.79 -7.23
CA HIS A 72 1.79 -4.69 -6.98
C HIS A 72 1.36 -5.91 -6.17
N ASP A 73 1.82 -7.08 -6.62
CA ASP A 73 1.73 -8.35 -5.89
C ASP A 73 2.97 -9.17 -6.24
N GLY A 74 3.96 -9.18 -5.34
CA GLY A 74 5.19 -9.93 -5.53
C GLY A 74 6.38 -9.40 -4.72
N PRO A 75 7.61 -9.80 -5.05
CA PRO A 75 8.79 -9.34 -4.33
C PRO A 75 8.90 -7.81 -4.32
N PRO A 76 9.38 -7.20 -3.22
CA PRO A 76 9.71 -5.77 -3.20
C PRO A 76 10.72 -5.43 -4.32
N PRO A 77 10.51 -4.37 -5.10
CA PRO A 77 11.46 -3.94 -6.13
C PRO A 77 12.79 -3.51 -5.49
N ARG A 78 13.91 -3.88 -6.13
CA ARG A 78 15.26 -3.59 -5.59
C ARG A 78 15.59 -2.10 -5.52
N ASP A 79 15.04 -1.32 -6.44
CA ASP A 79 15.19 0.13 -6.51
C ASP A 79 14.04 0.88 -5.80
N GLY A 80 13.13 0.15 -5.15
CA GLY A 80 11.98 0.70 -4.45
C GLY A 80 10.86 1.21 -5.36
N ARG A 81 10.99 1.11 -6.69
CA ARG A 81 10.06 1.75 -7.63
C ARG A 81 8.93 0.82 -8.05
N ILE A 82 7.72 1.35 -8.05
CA ILE A 82 6.51 0.66 -8.51
C ILE A 82 5.75 1.56 -9.46
N ALA A 83 5.66 1.14 -10.71
CA ALA A 83 4.76 1.76 -11.67
C ALA A 83 3.33 1.29 -11.41
N ALA A 84 2.39 2.23 -11.34
CA ALA A 84 0.98 1.96 -11.12
C ALA A 84 0.10 2.73 -12.10
N ARG A 85 -1.07 2.17 -12.38
CA ARG A 85 -2.14 2.83 -13.14
C ARG A 85 -3.37 2.92 -12.28
N LEU A 86 -3.79 4.15 -11.98
CA LEU A 86 -4.99 4.41 -11.21
C LEU A 86 -6.14 4.80 -12.12
N ALA A 87 -7.32 4.20 -11.92
CA ALA A 87 -8.51 4.58 -12.69
C ALA A 87 -8.99 5.95 -12.21
N VAL A 88 -9.30 6.82 -13.16
CA VAL A 88 -9.78 8.17 -12.92
C VAL A 88 -11.04 8.36 -13.77
N PRO A 89 -12.15 8.86 -13.23
CA PRO A 89 -13.30 9.22 -14.04
C PRO A 89 -13.02 10.42 -14.94
N ASP A 90 -12.19 11.35 -14.47
CA ASP A 90 -11.76 12.52 -15.23
C ASP A 90 -10.22 12.61 -15.16
N PRO A 91 -9.51 12.45 -16.30
CA PRO A 91 -8.04 12.52 -16.33
C PRO A 91 -7.50 13.91 -16.00
N ASP A 92 -8.32 14.95 -16.10
CA ASP A 92 -7.94 16.33 -15.89
C ASP A 92 -8.33 16.86 -14.48
N ALA A 93 -8.95 16.02 -13.65
CA ALA A 93 -9.37 16.37 -12.29
C ALA A 93 -8.40 15.85 -11.21
N ALA A 94 -8.45 16.49 -10.03
CA ALA A 94 -7.86 15.92 -8.83
C ALA A 94 -8.71 14.73 -8.35
N GLU A 95 -8.06 13.67 -7.86
CA GLU A 95 -8.73 12.47 -7.35
C GLU A 95 -8.19 12.09 -5.98
N GLU A 96 -9.05 11.48 -5.17
CA GLU A 96 -8.71 11.00 -3.82
C GLU A 96 -8.77 9.47 -3.80
N TYR A 97 -7.69 8.87 -3.30
CA TYR A 97 -7.56 7.44 -3.06
C TYR A 97 -7.13 7.18 -1.62
N TRP A 98 -7.26 5.94 -1.20
CA TRP A 98 -6.65 5.39 0.00
C TRP A 98 -5.72 4.27 -0.41
N LEU A 99 -4.48 4.32 0.07
CA LEU A 99 -3.50 3.29 -0.21
C LEU A 99 -3.61 2.15 0.81
N TRP A 100 -3.41 0.94 0.32
CA TRP A 100 -3.30 -0.27 1.12
C TRP A 100 -1.96 -0.94 0.83
N VAL A 101 -1.17 -1.16 1.89
CA VAL A 101 0.20 -1.69 1.82
C VAL A 101 0.33 -2.85 2.79
N GLU A 102 0.76 -4.00 2.31
CA GLU A 102 1.07 -5.16 3.14
C GLU A 102 2.39 -5.82 2.73
N LEU A 103 3.14 -6.32 3.70
CA LEU A 103 4.39 -7.03 3.49
C LEU A 103 4.36 -8.35 4.25
N ILE A 104 4.51 -9.47 3.53
CA ILE A 104 4.60 -10.82 4.07
C ILE A 104 6.07 -11.24 4.04
N ARG A 105 6.59 -11.73 5.16
CA ARG A 105 8.02 -12.00 5.35
C ARG A 105 8.27 -13.43 5.86
N PRO A 106 8.30 -14.43 4.95
CA PRO A 106 8.47 -15.84 5.31
C PRO A 106 9.73 -16.13 6.12
N GLY A 107 10.89 -15.61 5.70
CA GLY A 107 12.15 -15.81 6.42
C GLY A 107 12.20 -15.20 7.83
N LYS A 108 11.19 -14.42 8.22
CA LYS A 108 11.05 -13.78 9.54
C LYS A 108 9.80 -14.23 10.31
N SER A 109 8.99 -15.12 9.74
CA SER A 109 7.64 -15.46 10.21
C SER A 109 6.88 -14.19 10.63
N MET A 110 6.85 -13.19 9.75
CA MET A 110 6.31 -11.88 10.07
C MET A 110 5.41 -11.38 8.94
N THR A 111 4.35 -10.67 9.30
CA THR A 111 3.59 -9.86 8.34
C THR A 111 3.50 -8.43 8.85
N CYS A 112 3.46 -7.46 7.95
CA CYS A 112 3.34 -6.05 8.26
C CYS A 112 2.19 -5.46 7.46
N GLY A 113 1.16 -4.97 8.16
CA GLY A 113 0.08 -4.20 7.56
C GLY A 113 0.26 -2.71 7.86
N TRP A 114 0.33 -1.88 6.83
CA TRP A 114 0.24 -0.42 6.97
C TRP A 114 -1.13 0.12 6.51
N SER A 115 -2.13 -0.76 6.50
CA SER A 115 -3.50 -0.59 6.00
C SER A 115 -4.38 0.45 6.72
N MET A 116 -3.82 1.35 7.53
CA MET A 116 -4.62 2.45 8.08
C MET A 116 -4.72 3.56 7.05
N GLU A 117 -5.66 3.39 6.13
CA GLU A 117 -6.27 4.44 5.31
C GLU A 117 -5.31 5.63 5.14
N GLU A 118 -4.27 5.51 4.31
CA GLU A 118 -3.47 6.69 3.99
C GLU A 118 -4.06 7.35 2.76
N ARG A 119 -4.62 8.53 2.99
CA ARG A 119 -5.22 9.35 1.96
C ARG A 119 -4.12 9.77 0.98
N PHE A 120 -4.36 9.48 -0.29
CA PHE A 120 -3.53 9.87 -1.40
C PHE A 120 -4.32 10.78 -2.33
N ASP A 121 -3.93 12.05 -2.34
CA ASP A 121 -4.50 13.04 -3.25
C ASP A 121 -3.66 13.10 -4.53
N LEU A 122 -4.24 12.67 -5.64
CA LEU A 122 -3.64 12.72 -6.97
C LEU A 122 -4.10 14.03 -7.65
N PRO A 123 -3.24 15.06 -7.74
CA PRO A 123 -3.59 16.35 -8.33
C PRO A 123 -3.84 16.23 -9.84
N ALA A 124 -4.58 17.18 -10.39
CA ALA A 124 -4.76 17.31 -11.84
C ALA A 124 -3.41 17.49 -12.58
N PRO A 125 -3.28 17.07 -13.84
CA PRO A 125 -2.13 17.42 -14.66
C PRO A 125 -1.92 18.95 -14.72
N PRO A 126 -0.68 19.44 -14.86
CA PRO A 126 0.56 18.72 -15.14
C PRO A 126 1.37 18.36 -13.87
N HIS A 127 0.73 18.24 -12.71
CA HIS A 127 1.41 17.99 -11.43
C HIS A 127 2.10 16.61 -11.36
N ALA A 128 2.89 16.40 -10.29
CA ALA A 128 3.78 15.26 -10.12
C ALA A 128 3.08 13.90 -10.28
N THR A 129 3.69 13.03 -11.09
CA THR A 129 3.29 11.62 -11.26
C THR A 129 4.16 10.68 -10.42
N GLN A 130 5.14 11.21 -9.69
CA GLN A 130 6.07 10.44 -8.85
C GLN A 130 5.86 10.79 -7.37
N TRP A 131 5.78 9.74 -6.56
CA TRP A 131 5.43 9.85 -5.16
C TRP A 131 6.38 9.03 -4.30
N ARG A 132 6.82 9.61 -3.19
CA ARG A 132 7.49 8.87 -2.13
C ARG A 132 6.44 8.26 -1.22
N LEU A 133 6.58 6.98 -0.90
CA LEU A 133 5.83 6.27 0.12
C LEU A 133 6.80 5.78 1.20
N GLU A 134 6.91 6.53 2.29
CA GLU A 134 7.76 6.20 3.42
C GLU A 134 6.96 5.39 4.45
N LEU A 135 7.37 4.14 4.71
CA LEU A 135 6.73 3.29 5.72
C LEU A 135 7.37 3.59 7.09
N LEU A 136 6.57 4.08 8.02
CA LEU A 136 7.06 4.58 9.31
C LEU A 136 6.98 3.49 10.40
N PRO A 137 7.94 3.48 11.35
CA PRO A 137 7.98 2.49 12.42
C PRO A 137 6.95 2.72 13.53
N ASP A 138 6.51 3.97 13.77
CA ASP A 138 5.65 4.36 14.89
C ASP A 138 4.37 5.09 14.44
N ARG A 139 3.33 5.09 15.29
CA ARG A 139 2.10 5.86 15.06
C ARG A 139 2.41 7.36 15.09
N ILE A 140 2.15 8.08 13.99
CA ILE A 140 2.06 9.54 14.02
C ILE A 140 0.61 9.91 14.38
N PRO A 141 0.36 10.57 15.54
CA PRO A 141 -0.94 11.17 15.81
C PRO A 141 -1.18 12.30 14.81
N THR A 142 -2.33 12.29 14.13
CA THR A 142 -2.74 13.39 13.26
C THR A 142 -3.84 14.24 13.88
N GLY A 143 -3.89 15.51 13.47
CA GLY A 143 -4.80 16.52 14.05
C GLY A 143 -6.29 16.25 13.83
N ASP A 144 -6.62 15.30 12.95
CA ASP A 144 -7.96 14.77 12.67
C ASP A 144 -8.33 13.58 13.58
N GLY A 145 -7.46 13.17 14.51
CA GLY A 145 -7.67 12.02 15.39
C GLY A 145 -7.32 10.67 14.77
N GLY A 146 -6.80 10.64 13.54
CA GLY A 146 -6.26 9.46 12.89
C GLY A 146 -4.86 9.08 13.38
N SER A 147 -4.44 7.84 13.08
CA SER A 147 -3.05 7.41 13.22
C SER A 147 -2.52 7.11 11.83
N ARG A 148 -1.39 7.71 11.45
CA ARG A 148 -0.73 7.45 10.17
C ARG A 148 0.54 6.64 10.39
N ARG A 149 0.76 5.62 9.55
CA ARG A 149 1.98 4.80 9.55
C ARG A 149 2.73 4.87 8.23
N THR A 150 2.21 5.63 7.28
CA THR A 150 2.88 5.93 6.01
C THR A 150 2.93 7.42 5.83
N ARG A 151 3.99 7.93 5.20
CA ARG A 151 4.05 9.31 4.73
C ARG A 151 4.08 9.28 3.22
N ILE A 152 3.18 10.05 2.61
CA ILE A 152 3.14 10.24 1.16
C ILE A 152 3.53 11.67 0.84
N SER A 153 4.45 11.85 -0.10
CA SER A 153 4.86 13.16 -0.58
C SER A 153 5.23 13.12 -2.06
N PRO A 154 4.99 14.20 -2.83
CA PRO A 154 5.50 14.28 -4.19
C PRO A 154 7.03 14.25 -4.19
N LEU A 155 7.61 13.75 -5.28
CA LEU A 155 9.05 13.76 -5.54
C LEU A 155 9.49 14.93 -6.42
#